data_AF-A0A7V9M275-F1
#
_entry.id   AF-A0A7V9M275-F1
#
_cell.length_a   1.000
_cell.length_b   1.000
_cell.length_c   1.000
_cell.angle_alpha   90.00
_cell.angle_beta   90.00
_cell.angle_gamma   90.00
#
_symmetry.space_group_name_H-M   'P 1'
#
loop_
_entity.id
_entity.type
_entity.pdbx_description
1 polymer ?
#
loop_
_entity_poly.entity_id
_entity_poly.type
_entity_poly.pdbx_seq_one_letter_code
_entity_poly.pdbx_strand_id
1 'polypeptide(L)'
;REGIVRFVDMDATEEDSLFMAPYDSLKISPLQGFDVTINLNIDKNAIFNIIVDEGNGDFLRLKGIGQLTGGIDPSGKITMVGSYEISEGSYDLSFNFLKRKFLIQKGSKIVWTGEPTTADIDVTAIYIANTAPYDLVRAQNDAVNDTYRQKLPFEVHLTMRGVLLLPVITFDIVLPGDKNYNVEKSILTEVENRLLQMRQEPAEMNKQVFALLLLNRFVAENPFDNTGGGGLDPGSFARQSVSKLLTEQLNQLAGNLIEGVDINFEVASSQDYSTGTRQDRTDFNVGLSKRLLSDRLVVTVGSNFELEGPQQTSGKGQKNNVAGNIAIDYKLSRSGRYMLRAYRKNDYEGAIEGYVIETGLGFIISVDFSRWSQLFNRKKRKAAREERKQAAEDDKQKIDNSVKESGNEISL
;
A
#
# COMPACT_ATOMS: atom_id res chain seq x y z
N ARG A 1 -4.11 -50.32 -24.45
CA ARG A 1 -3.11 -49.37 -25.00
C ARG A 1 -3.90 -48.22 -25.61
N GLU A 2 -4.18 -47.19 -24.81
CA GLU A 2 -4.63 -45.89 -25.32
C GLU A 2 -3.40 -44.99 -25.30
N GLY A 3 -2.94 -44.62 -26.50
CA GLY A 3 -1.90 -43.61 -26.65
C GLY A 3 -2.55 -42.25 -26.42
N ILE A 4 -2.15 -41.56 -25.35
CA ILE A 4 -2.57 -40.19 -25.11
C ILE A 4 -1.72 -39.31 -26.02
N VAL A 5 -2.23 -38.99 -27.21
CA VAL A 5 -1.73 -37.85 -27.97
C VAL A 5 -2.34 -36.61 -27.32
N ARG A 6 -1.52 -35.87 -26.58
CA ARG A 6 -1.89 -34.56 -26.02
C ARG A 6 -1.49 -33.51 -27.04
N PHE A 7 -2.48 -32.83 -27.62
CA PHE A 7 -2.23 -31.64 -28.42
C PHE A 7 -1.86 -30.51 -27.47
N VAL A 8 -0.68 -29.92 -27.67
CA VAL A 8 -0.24 -28.72 -26.96
C VAL A 8 -0.42 -27.56 -27.93
N ASP A 9 -1.23 -26.59 -27.54
CA ASP A 9 -1.40 -25.35 -28.27
C ASP A 9 -0.14 -24.49 -28.04
N MET A 10 0.64 -24.26 -29.09
CA MET A 10 1.90 -23.50 -29.02
C MET A 10 1.66 -21.98 -29.05
N ASP A 11 0.43 -21.55 -29.31
CA ASP A 11 0.03 -20.14 -29.34
C ASP A 11 -0.69 -19.71 -28.05
N ALA A 12 -0.90 -20.65 -27.11
CA ALA A 12 -1.30 -20.31 -25.76
C ALA A 12 -0.15 -19.56 -25.08
N THR A 13 -0.46 -18.41 -24.45
CA THR A 13 0.47 -17.77 -23.52
C THR A 13 0.97 -18.85 -22.55
N GLU A 14 2.29 -18.95 -22.35
CA GLU A 14 2.91 -19.81 -21.34
C GLU A 14 2.46 -19.31 -19.96
N GLU A 15 1.20 -19.59 -19.60
CA GLU A 15 0.66 -19.27 -18.30
C GLU A 15 1.21 -20.31 -17.33
N ASP A 16 2.22 -19.85 -16.59
CA ASP A 16 2.96 -20.62 -15.61
C ASP A 16 1.98 -21.22 -14.59
N SER A 17 1.87 -22.55 -14.62
CA SER A 17 0.89 -23.31 -13.83
C SER A 17 1.14 -23.23 -12.31
N LEU A 18 2.25 -22.63 -11.88
CA LEU A 18 2.63 -22.52 -10.47
C LEU A 18 1.76 -21.54 -9.66
N PHE A 19 1.13 -20.54 -10.29
CA PHE A 19 0.44 -19.46 -9.58
C PHE A 19 -1.10 -19.57 -9.58
N MET A 20 -1.68 -20.44 -10.40
CA MET A 20 -3.13 -20.73 -10.42
C MET A 20 -3.55 -21.97 -9.62
N ALA A 21 -2.58 -22.70 -9.07
CA ALA A 21 -2.84 -23.90 -8.30
C ALA A 21 -3.49 -23.50 -6.95
N PRO A 22 -4.74 -23.92 -6.63
CA PRO A 22 -5.29 -23.69 -5.29
C PRO A 22 -4.32 -24.27 -4.26
N TYR A 23 -4.14 -23.62 -3.09
CA TYR A 23 -3.17 -24.04 -2.06
C TYR A 23 -3.12 -25.56 -1.77
N ASP A 24 -4.25 -26.24 -1.92
CA ASP A 24 -4.40 -27.69 -1.73
C ASP A 24 -3.66 -28.53 -2.79
N SER A 25 -3.55 -28.03 -4.02
CA SER A 25 -2.83 -28.70 -5.13
C SER A 25 -1.30 -28.68 -4.99
N LEU A 26 -0.75 -27.82 -4.12
CA LEU A 26 0.67 -27.85 -3.76
C LEU A 26 1.00 -28.94 -2.74
N LYS A 27 -0.03 -29.53 -2.11
CA LYS A 27 0.07 -30.60 -1.11
C LYS A 27 -0.29 -31.96 -1.69
N ILE A 28 -1.22 -31.97 -2.64
CA ILE A 28 -1.78 -33.18 -3.26
C ILE A 28 -1.55 -33.16 -4.76
N SER A 29 -0.78 -34.13 -5.25
CA SER A 29 -0.52 -34.36 -6.66
C SER A 29 -1.73 -35.01 -7.35
N PRO A 30 -2.02 -34.67 -8.62
CA PRO A 30 -3.01 -35.39 -9.42
C PRO A 30 -2.57 -36.83 -9.77
N LEU A 31 -1.30 -37.19 -9.52
CA LEU A 31 -0.76 -38.53 -9.71
C LEU A 31 -1.11 -39.43 -8.51
N GLN A 32 -2.36 -39.87 -8.41
CA GLN A 32 -2.80 -40.82 -7.39
C GLN A 32 -2.51 -42.27 -7.80
N GLY A 33 -2.27 -43.14 -6.82
CA GLY A 33 -1.98 -44.56 -7.02
C GLY A 33 -0.52 -44.89 -7.35
N PHE A 34 0.37 -43.89 -7.38
CA PHE A 34 1.81 -44.06 -7.62
C PHE A 34 2.60 -43.78 -6.34
N ASP A 35 3.69 -44.53 -6.16
CA ASP A 35 4.72 -44.24 -5.16
C ASP A 35 5.97 -43.75 -5.91
N VAL A 36 6.27 -42.46 -5.76
CA VAL A 36 7.33 -41.77 -6.51
C VAL A 36 8.35 -41.22 -5.55
N THR A 37 9.63 -41.44 -5.81
CA THR A 37 10.74 -40.81 -5.09
C THR A 37 11.69 -40.15 -6.09
N ILE A 38 12.04 -38.88 -5.83
CA ILE A 38 12.90 -38.07 -6.68
C ILE A 38 14.04 -37.52 -5.81
N ASN A 39 15.28 -37.82 -6.19
CA ASN A 39 16.46 -37.20 -5.59
C ASN A 39 16.93 -36.06 -6.49
N LEU A 40 16.88 -34.83 -5.99
CA LEU A 40 17.28 -33.63 -6.68
C LEU A 40 18.59 -33.10 -6.08
N ASN A 41 19.63 -33.04 -6.90
CA ASN A 41 20.90 -32.39 -6.56
C ASN A 41 21.01 -31.09 -7.36
N ILE A 42 21.06 -29.96 -6.65
CA ILE A 42 21.15 -28.62 -7.23
C ILE A 42 22.61 -28.18 -7.19
N ASP A 43 23.20 -27.96 -8.36
CA ASP A 43 24.59 -27.48 -8.49
C ASP A 43 24.70 -26.02 -8.05
N LYS A 44 25.84 -25.65 -7.42
CA LYS A 44 26.12 -24.29 -6.95
C LYS A 44 26.07 -23.21 -8.04
N ASN A 45 26.17 -23.58 -9.31
CA ASN A 45 26.10 -22.66 -10.44
C ASN A 45 24.70 -22.59 -11.06
N ALA A 46 23.74 -23.39 -10.59
CA ALA A 46 22.35 -23.31 -11.02
C ALA A 46 21.76 -21.96 -10.61
N ILE A 47 21.15 -21.26 -11.57
CA ILE A 47 20.48 -19.98 -11.36
C ILE A 47 18.99 -20.22 -11.51
N PHE A 48 18.24 -19.91 -10.46
CA PHE A 48 16.79 -19.90 -10.46
C PHE A 48 16.31 -18.45 -10.56
N ASN A 49 15.47 -18.19 -11.54
CA ASN A 49 14.81 -16.91 -11.72
C ASN A 49 13.32 -17.14 -11.50
N ILE A 50 12.73 -16.39 -10.59
CA ILE A 50 11.32 -16.47 -10.23
C ILE A 50 10.74 -15.07 -10.44
N ILE A 51 9.74 -14.97 -11.31
CA ILE A 51 8.91 -13.78 -11.43
C ILE A 51 7.87 -13.91 -10.31
N VAL A 52 7.91 -13.01 -9.34
CA VAL A 52 7.02 -13.08 -8.16
C VAL A 52 5.71 -12.39 -8.46
N ASP A 53 5.78 -11.25 -9.14
CA ASP A 53 4.63 -10.46 -9.59
C ASP A 53 4.97 -9.85 -10.95
N GLU A 54 4.35 -10.38 -12.01
CA GLU A 54 4.57 -9.90 -13.38
C GLU A 54 4.03 -8.48 -13.59
N GLY A 55 2.93 -8.12 -12.91
CA GLY A 55 2.31 -6.81 -13.05
C GLY A 55 3.16 -5.69 -12.44
N ASN A 56 3.80 -5.97 -11.31
CA ASN A 56 4.70 -5.04 -10.64
C ASN A 56 6.16 -5.15 -11.11
N GLY A 57 6.53 -6.26 -11.73
CA GLY A 57 7.91 -6.54 -12.17
C GLY A 57 8.83 -6.96 -11.04
N ASP A 58 8.28 -7.66 -10.04
CA ASP A 58 9.05 -8.22 -8.93
C ASP A 58 9.82 -9.47 -9.38
N PHE A 59 11.12 -9.46 -9.14
CA PHE A 59 12.02 -10.48 -9.67
C PHE A 59 12.96 -11.03 -8.59
N LEU A 60 12.93 -12.34 -8.40
CA LEU A 60 13.80 -13.06 -7.48
C LEU A 60 14.80 -13.90 -8.27
N ARG A 61 16.08 -13.66 -8.05
CA ARG A 61 17.18 -14.44 -8.60
C ARG A 61 17.93 -15.13 -7.48
N LEU A 62 18.06 -16.44 -7.57
CA LEU A 62 18.76 -17.27 -6.58
C LEU A 62 19.82 -18.12 -7.27
N LYS A 63 20.95 -18.28 -6.58
CA LYS A 63 22.01 -19.22 -6.95
C LYS A 63 22.52 -19.87 -5.68
N GLY A 64 22.51 -21.19 -5.65
CA GLY A 64 22.75 -21.93 -4.42
C GLY A 64 23.00 -23.40 -4.67
N ILE A 65 23.28 -24.11 -3.58
CA ILE A 65 23.49 -25.55 -3.58
C ILE A 65 22.39 -26.20 -2.75
N GLY A 66 21.89 -27.33 -3.19
CA GLY A 66 20.83 -28.03 -2.45
C GLY A 66 20.82 -29.52 -2.74
N GLN A 67 20.36 -30.27 -1.75
CA GLN A 67 20.07 -31.69 -1.87
C GLN A 67 18.66 -31.89 -1.31
N LEU A 68 17.73 -32.27 -2.18
CA LEU A 68 16.32 -32.43 -1.86
C LEU A 68 15.88 -33.83 -2.27
N THR A 69 15.15 -34.50 -1.39
CA THR A 69 14.43 -35.73 -1.70
C THR A 69 12.94 -35.40 -1.67
N GLY A 70 12.32 -35.43 -2.84
CA GLY A 70 10.87 -35.29 -2.99
C GLY A 70 10.21 -36.65 -3.16
N GLY A 71 8.96 -36.77 -2.72
CA GLY A 71 8.18 -37.97 -2.93
C GLY A 71 6.69 -37.70 -3.05
N ILE A 72 5.99 -38.61 -3.72
CA ILE A 72 4.53 -38.63 -3.84
C ILE A 72 4.08 -40.01 -3.38
N ASP A 73 3.23 -40.07 -2.36
CA ASP A 73 2.65 -41.34 -1.93
C ASP A 73 1.42 -41.72 -2.77
N PRO A 74 0.90 -42.97 -2.67
CA PRO A 74 -0.27 -43.39 -3.45
C PRO A 74 -1.55 -42.59 -3.18
N SER A 75 -1.64 -41.82 -2.08
CA SER A 75 -2.75 -40.89 -1.83
C SER A 75 -2.61 -39.57 -2.59
N GLY A 76 -1.47 -39.36 -3.25
CA GLY A 76 -1.08 -38.12 -3.92
C GLY A 76 -0.35 -37.14 -3.00
N LYS A 77 -0.14 -37.46 -1.72
CA LYS A 77 0.49 -36.54 -0.78
C LYS A 77 1.95 -36.30 -1.17
N ILE A 78 2.33 -35.04 -1.30
CA ILE A 78 3.68 -34.62 -1.65
C ILE A 78 4.49 -34.44 -0.37
N THR A 79 5.70 -34.99 -0.36
CA THR A 79 6.69 -34.78 0.70
C THR A 79 8.00 -34.30 0.10
N MET A 80 8.75 -33.49 0.86
CA MET A 80 10.05 -32.95 0.50
C MET A 80 10.91 -32.86 1.75
N VAL A 81 12.12 -33.40 1.68
CA VAL A 81 13.10 -33.35 2.77
C VAL A 81 14.44 -32.91 2.19
N GLY A 82 15.11 -31.99 2.87
CA GLY A 82 16.44 -31.54 2.49
C GLY A 82 16.65 -30.05 2.72
N SER A 83 17.72 -29.51 2.17
CA SER A 83 18.06 -28.10 2.32
C SER A 83 18.54 -27.47 1.02
N TYR A 84 18.33 -26.16 0.92
CA TYR A 84 18.87 -25.31 -0.11
C TYR A 84 19.58 -24.12 0.54
N GLU A 85 20.88 -24.00 0.30
CA GLU A 85 21.71 -22.90 0.79
C GLU A 85 22.01 -21.91 -0.34
N ILE A 86 21.66 -20.66 -0.10
CA ILE A 86 21.80 -19.56 -1.06
C ILE A 86 23.22 -19.01 -0.96
N SER A 87 23.95 -19.11 -2.07
CA SER A 87 25.31 -18.58 -2.19
C SER A 87 25.33 -17.13 -2.67
N GLU A 88 24.44 -16.81 -3.61
CA GLU A 88 24.23 -15.48 -4.18
C GLU A 88 22.74 -15.34 -4.52
N GLY A 89 22.18 -14.15 -4.31
CA GLY A 89 20.81 -13.89 -4.75
C GLY A 89 20.46 -12.42 -4.70
N SER A 90 19.39 -12.06 -5.39
CA SER A 90 18.80 -10.73 -5.31
C SER A 90 17.30 -10.79 -5.44
N TYR A 91 16.62 -9.95 -4.68
CA TYR A 91 15.21 -9.66 -4.85
C TYR A 91 15.06 -8.21 -5.31
N ASP A 92 14.56 -8.04 -6.52
CA ASP A 92 14.24 -6.74 -7.11
C ASP A 92 12.78 -6.44 -6.81
N LEU A 93 12.56 -5.61 -5.78
CA LEU A 93 11.25 -5.10 -5.40
C LEU A 93 10.90 -3.90 -6.29
N SER A 94 9.76 -4.00 -6.96
CA SER A 94 9.19 -2.97 -7.79
C SER A 94 7.79 -2.63 -7.30
N PHE A 95 7.57 -1.39 -6.86
CA PHE A 95 6.26 -0.93 -6.41
C PHE A 95 5.98 0.45 -7.00
N ASN A 96 5.12 0.52 -8.02
CA ASN A 96 4.89 1.73 -8.82
C ASN A 96 6.20 2.31 -9.41
N PHE A 97 6.63 3.47 -8.92
CA PHE A 97 7.90 4.12 -9.30
C PHE A 97 9.07 3.74 -8.38
N LEU A 98 8.82 3.02 -7.28
CA LEU A 98 9.83 2.58 -6.35
C LEU A 98 10.51 1.32 -6.86
N LYS A 99 11.84 1.35 -6.98
CA LYS A 99 12.66 0.18 -7.31
C LYS A 99 13.73 0.00 -6.26
N ARG A 100 13.72 -1.14 -5.57
CA ARG A 100 14.68 -1.49 -4.52
C ARG A 100 15.26 -2.87 -4.79
N LYS A 101 16.58 -2.93 -4.93
CA LYS A 101 17.31 -4.17 -5.10
C LYS A 101 17.86 -4.61 -3.75
N PHE A 102 17.37 -5.72 -3.25
CA PHE A 102 17.89 -6.38 -2.07
C PHE A 102 18.86 -7.48 -2.50
N LEU A 103 20.02 -7.56 -1.85
CA LEU A 103 20.99 -8.62 -2.04
C LEU A 103 20.81 -9.66 -0.94
N ILE A 104 20.61 -10.91 -1.32
CA ILE A 104 20.45 -11.98 -0.33
C ILE A 104 21.81 -12.31 0.27
N GLN A 105 21.88 -12.29 1.58
CA GLN A 105 23.08 -12.58 2.34
C GLN A 105 23.48 -14.05 2.13
N LYS A 106 24.75 -14.25 1.79
CA LYS A 106 25.34 -15.58 1.65
C LYS A 106 25.15 -16.39 2.93
N GLY A 107 24.70 -17.64 2.80
CA GLY A 107 24.42 -18.53 3.93
C GLY A 107 22.95 -18.53 4.35
N SER A 108 22.12 -17.68 3.75
CA SER A 108 20.66 -17.80 3.83
C SER A 108 20.22 -19.18 3.34
N LYS A 109 19.23 -19.79 4.00
CA LYS A 109 18.86 -21.19 3.74
C LYS A 109 17.36 -21.44 3.82
N ILE A 110 16.93 -22.50 3.15
CA ILE A 110 15.57 -23.05 3.22
C ILE A 110 15.69 -24.54 3.53
N VAL A 111 14.89 -25.03 4.47
CA VAL A 111 14.93 -26.42 4.94
C VAL A 111 13.53 -27.02 4.88
N TRP A 112 13.42 -28.17 4.22
CA TRP A 112 12.19 -28.95 4.14
C TRP A 112 12.31 -30.19 5.01
N THR A 113 11.25 -30.52 5.75
CA THR A 113 11.19 -31.65 6.70
C THR A 113 9.96 -32.53 6.50
N GLY A 114 9.19 -32.32 5.43
CA GLY A 114 7.89 -32.96 5.25
C GLY A 114 7.10 -32.30 4.13
N GLU A 115 6.08 -31.52 4.48
CA GLU A 115 5.22 -30.90 3.47
C GLU A 115 5.97 -29.75 2.73
N PRO A 116 5.93 -29.67 1.39
CA PRO A 116 6.63 -28.64 0.63
C PRO A 116 6.29 -27.19 1.03
N THR A 117 5.04 -26.95 1.44
CA THR A 117 4.53 -25.64 1.83
C THR A 117 4.93 -25.20 3.24
N THR A 118 5.47 -26.11 4.06
CA THR A 118 5.82 -25.82 5.45
C THR A 118 7.34 -25.77 5.67
N ALA A 119 8.10 -25.43 4.62
CA ALA A 119 9.54 -25.26 4.72
C ALA A 119 9.90 -24.20 5.77
N ASP A 120 10.99 -24.42 6.50
CA ASP A 120 11.55 -23.42 7.39
C ASP A 120 12.55 -22.56 6.62
N ILE A 121 12.38 -21.24 6.67
CA ILE A 121 13.26 -20.28 6.03
C ILE A 121 14.09 -19.53 7.07
N ASP A 122 15.33 -19.23 6.72
CA ASP A 122 16.20 -18.28 7.43
C ASP A 122 16.97 -17.52 6.35
N VAL A 123 16.36 -16.43 5.89
CA VAL A 123 16.85 -15.64 4.76
C VAL A 123 16.99 -14.20 5.20
N THR A 124 18.20 -13.64 5.03
CA THR A 124 18.47 -12.23 5.25
C THR A 124 18.78 -11.57 3.92
N ALA A 125 18.10 -10.47 3.64
CA ALA A 125 18.28 -9.66 2.44
C ALA A 125 18.69 -8.24 2.82
N ILE A 126 19.64 -7.66 2.07
CA ILE A 126 20.32 -6.42 2.42
C ILE A 126 20.07 -5.38 1.32
N TYR A 127 19.53 -4.23 1.71
CA TYR A 127 19.44 -3.04 0.86
C TYR A 127 20.43 -1.97 1.36
N ILE A 128 21.22 -1.39 0.45
CA ILE A 128 22.21 -0.36 0.80
C ILE A 128 21.60 1.02 0.58
N ALA A 129 21.30 1.73 1.66
CA ALA A 129 20.81 3.10 1.67
C ALA A 129 21.97 4.09 1.87
N ASN A 130 22.28 4.87 0.83
CA ASN A 130 23.28 5.94 0.92
C ASN A 130 22.62 7.24 1.41
N THR A 131 22.63 7.47 2.73
CA THR A 131 22.00 8.62 3.36
C THR A 131 22.84 9.23 4.47
N ALA A 132 22.55 10.48 4.83
CA ALA A 132 23.14 11.16 5.97
C ALA A 132 22.50 10.68 7.29
N PRO A 133 23.28 10.42 8.35
CA PRO A 133 22.75 10.13 9.70
C PRO A 133 22.24 11.36 10.46
N TYR A 134 22.24 12.55 9.85
CA TYR A 134 21.86 13.80 10.51
C TYR A 134 20.54 13.71 11.29
N ASP A 135 19.45 13.29 10.63
CA ASP A 135 18.12 13.20 11.25
C ASP A 135 18.01 12.03 12.24
N LEU A 136 18.90 11.03 12.13
CA LEU A 136 18.97 9.89 13.05
C LEU A 136 19.53 10.31 14.42
N VAL A 137 20.57 11.15 14.43
CA VAL A 137 21.33 11.54 15.63
C VAL A 137 20.81 12.84 16.27
N ARG A 138 20.24 13.76 15.47
CA ARG A 138 19.73 15.05 15.96
C ARG A 138 18.65 14.91 17.04
N ALA A 139 17.91 13.81 17.06
CA ALA A 139 16.90 13.55 18.09
C ALA A 139 17.46 13.62 19.53
N GLN A 140 18.76 13.38 19.73
CA GLN A 140 19.40 13.38 21.06
C GLN A 140 20.21 14.63 21.40
N ASN A 141 20.67 15.38 20.38
CA ASN A 141 21.61 16.48 20.57
C ASN A 141 21.30 17.62 19.61
N ASP A 142 20.94 18.80 20.13
CA ASP A 142 20.73 19.99 19.30
C ASP A 142 22.04 20.54 18.68
N ALA A 143 23.20 20.08 19.15
CA ALA A 143 24.53 20.48 18.69
C ALA A 143 25.10 19.54 17.61
N VAL A 144 24.28 19.06 16.67
CA VAL A 144 24.77 18.24 15.55
C VAL A 144 25.53 19.10 14.54
N ASN A 145 26.84 18.84 14.40
CA ASN A 145 27.71 19.48 13.42
C ASN A 145 27.33 19.08 11.98
N ASP A 146 27.66 19.92 10.99
CA ASP A 146 27.42 19.67 9.56
C ASP A 146 28.11 18.40 9.04
N THR A 147 29.11 17.86 9.73
CA THR A 147 29.76 16.59 9.38
C THR A 147 28.79 15.41 9.35
N TYR A 148 27.67 15.46 10.09
CA TYR A 148 26.61 14.42 10.04
C TYR A 148 25.77 14.46 8.75
N ARG A 149 25.97 15.47 7.89
CA ARG A 149 25.35 15.52 6.55
C ARG A 149 26.10 14.66 5.53
N GLN A 150 27.28 14.13 5.87
CA GLN A 150 28.02 13.19 5.04
C GLN A 150 27.19 11.91 4.85
N LYS A 151 27.03 11.48 3.59
CA LYS A 151 26.31 10.25 3.27
C LYS A 151 27.14 9.03 3.66
N LEU A 152 26.51 8.09 4.33
CA LEU A 152 27.06 6.79 4.71
C LEU A 152 26.22 5.65 4.11
N PRO A 153 26.82 4.49 3.80
CA PRO A 153 26.13 3.35 3.22
C PRO A 153 25.52 2.48 4.32
N PHE A 154 24.31 2.81 4.77
CA PHE A 154 23.58 2.01 5.74
C PHE A 154 23.03 0.75 5.08
N GLU A 155 23.23 -0.40 5.71
CA GLU A 155 22.66 -1.67 5.31
C GLU A 155 21.33 -1.88 6.05
N VAL A 156 20.24 -1.90 5.30
CA VAL A 156 18.91 -2.30 5.78
C VAL A 156 18.79 -3.80 5.64
N HIS A 157 18.79 -4.51 6.77
CA HIS A 157 18.69 -5.96 6.83
C HIS A 157 17.22 -6.34 7.02
N LEU A 158 16.65 -7.07 6.06
CA LEU A 158 15.34 -7.70 6.15
C LEU A 158 15.58 -9.19 6.39
N THR A 159 15.22 -9.68 7.56
CA THR A 159 15.37 -11.10 7.92
C THR A 159 14.00 -11.76 7.98
N MET A 160 13.84 -12.87 7.27
CA MET A 160 12.64 -13.69 7.26
C MET A 160 12.95 -15.04 7.89
N ARG A 161 12.22 -15.39 8.96
CA ARG A 161 12.41 -16.65 9.70
C ARG A 161 11.11 -17.41 9.92
N GLY A 162 11.19 -18.74 9.97
CA GLY A 162 10.08 -19.61 10.28
C GLY A 162 9.41 -20.20 9.03
N VAL A 163 8.11 -20.45 9.09
CA VAL A 163 7.41 -21.17 8.01
C VAL A 163 7.32 -20.32 6.75
N LEU A 164 7.68 -20.90 5.60
CA LEU A 164 7.77 -20.25 4.28
C LEU A 164 6.54 -19.41 3.90
N LEU A 165 5.33 -19.91 4.18
CA LEU A 165 4.08 -19.21 3.87
C LEU A 165 3.67 -18.17 4.91
N LEU A 166 4.24 -18.21 6.12
CA LEU A 166 3.94 -17.31 7.23
C LEU A 166 5.22 -16.93 7.99
N PRO A 167 6.20 -16.29 7.31
CA PRO A 167 7.46 -15.99 7.95
C PRO A 167 7.31 -14.81 8.90
N VAL A 168 8.07 -14.83 9.98
CA VAL A 168 8.28 -13.67 10.84
C VAL A 168 9.33 -12.79 10.18
N ILE A 169 8.93 -11.57 9.85
CA ILE A 169 9.79 -10.57 9.22
C ILE A 169 10.31 -9.62 10.30
N THR A 170 11.62 -9.47 10.37
CA THR A 170 12.29 -8.54 11.28
C THR A 170 13.25 -7.66 10.51
N PHE A 171 13.41 -6.42 10.95
CA PHE A 171 14.28 -5.46 10.30
C PHE A 171 15.40 -5.00 11.23
N ASP A 172 16.55 -4.68 10.64
CA ASP A 172 17.67 -4.02 11.32
C ASP A 172 18.34 -3.03 10.36
N ILE A 173 19.05 -2.06 10.94
CA ILE A 173 19.88 -1.11 10.21
C ILE A 173 21.29 -1.22 10.77
N VAL A 174 22.25 -1.47 9.89
CA VAL A 174 23.66 -1.67 10.25
C VAL A 174 24.50 -0.68 9.46
N LEU A 175 25.45 -0.01 10.13
CA LEU A 175 26.52 0.68 9.45
C LEU A 175 27.77 -0.21 9.46
N PRO A 176 28.27 -0.70 8.31
CA PRO A 176 29.40 -1.63 8.29
C PRO A 176 30.65 -1.02 8.93
N GLY A 177 31.17 -1.62 9.99
CA GLY A 177 32.32 -1.07 10.75
C GLY A 177 33.68 -1.31 10.10
N ASP A 178 33.75 -2.12 9.04
CA ASP A 178 34.96 -2.54 8.35
C ASP A 178 35.43 -1.55 7.26
N LYS A 179 34.66 -0.49 7.00
CA LYS A 179 34.93 0.50 5.97
C LYS A 179 35.42 1.83 6.57
N ASN A 180 36.36 2.47 5.87
CA ASN A 180 36.76 3.84 6.19
C ASN A 180 35.85 4.83 5.46
N TYR A 181 35.08 5.62 6.22
CA TYR A 181 34.10 6.57 5.71
C TYR A 181 34.58 8.01 5.63
N ASN A 182 35.86 8.29 5.94
CA ASN A 182 36.43 9.65 5.99
C ASN A 182 35.66 10.62 6.90
N VAL A 183 35.05 10.09 7.96
CA VAL A 183 34.41 10.86 9.04
C VAL A 183 35.12 10.57 10.36
N GLU A 184 34.97 11.48 11.33
CA GLU A 184 35.51 11.28 12.66
C GLU A 184 34.93 10.02 13.32
N LYS A 185 35.76 9.31 14.10
CA LYS A 185 35.32 8.10 14.80
C LYS A 185 34.19 8.36 15.80
N SER A 186 34.17 9.55 16.40
CA SER A 186 33.10 10.02 17.31
C SER A 186 31.72 9.94 16.65
N ILE A 187 31.62 10.36 15.39
CA ILE A 187 30.37 10.33 14.60
C ILE A 187 29.92 8.89 14.38
N LEU A 188 30.85 7.99 14.02
CA LEU A 188 30.53 6.57 13.81
C LEU A 188 30.06 5.91 15.11
N THR A 189 30.70 6.22 16.24
CA THR A 189 30.29 5.71 17.55
C THR A 189 28.90 6.21 17.94
N GLU A 190 28.59 7.49 17.71
CA GLU A 190 27.29 8.06 18.03
C GLU A 190 26.16 7.44 17.18
N VAL A 191 26.41 7.29 15.87
CA VAL A 191 25.48 6.61 14.96
C VAL A 191 25.22 5.17 15.43
N GLU A 192 26.27 4.40 15.76
CA GLU A 192 26.09 3.02 16.20
C GLU A 192 25.34 2.94 17.54
N ASN A 193 25.64 3.84 18.50
CA ASN A 193 24.90 3.91 19.76
C ASN A 193 23.41 4.16 19.53
N ARG A 194 23.06 5.05 18.60
CA ARG A 194 21.67 5.34 18.24
C ARG A 194 21.00 4.14 17.58
N LEU A 195 21.68 3.46 16.66
CA LEU A 195 21.17 2.22 16.05
C LEU A 195 20.93 1.13 17.12
N LEU A 196 21.83 0.99 18.10
CA LEU A 196 21.68 0.05 19.21
C LEU A 196 20.48 0.35 20.11
N GLN A 197 20.19 1.63 20.37
CA GLN A 197 19.01 2.03 21.11
C GLN A 197 17.73 1.71 20.33
N MET A 198 17.69 2.05 19.03
CA MET A 198 16.53 1.74 18.19
C MET A 198 16.23 0.25 18.08
N ARG A 199 17.23 -0.63 18.13
CA ARG A 199 17.03 -2.09 18.16
C ARG A 199 16.20 -2.56 19.37
N GLN A 200 16.13 -1.76 20.44
CA GLN A 200 15.29 -2.03 21.62
C GLN A 200 13.82 -1.64 21.39
N GLU A 201 13.54 -0.87 20.34
CA GLU A 201 12.22 -0.34 20.00
C GLU A 201 11.81 -0.76 18.56
N PRO A 202 11.21 -1.94 18.38
CA PRO A 202 10.88 -2.47 17.05
C PRO A 202 10.01 -1.54 16.19
N ALA A 203 9.12 -0.77 16.81
CA ALA A 203 8.28 0.19 16.10
C ALA A 203 9.09 1.31 15.45
N GLU A 204 10.07 1.87 16.17
CA GLU A 204 10.95 2.93 15.66
C GLU A 204 11.91 2.37 14.60
N MET A 205 12.45 1.15 14.80
CA MET A 205 13.24 0.47 13.78
C MET A 205 12.46 0.32 12.47
N ASN A 206 11.23 -0.20 12.55
CA ASN A 206 10.36 -0.37 11.37
C ASN A 206 10.11 0.96 10.67
N LYS A 207 9.77 2.03 11.43
CA LYS A 207 9.55 3.38 10.88
C LYS A 207 10.77 3.89 10.11
N GLN A 208 11.97 3.77 10.69
CA GLN A 208 13.20 4.22 10.03
C GLN A 208 13.52 3.39 8.79
N VAL A 209 13.30 2.08 8.83
CA VAL A 209 13.47 1.20 7.65
C VAL A 209 12.52 1.60 6.53
N PHE A 210 11.23 1.84 6.81
CA PHE A 210 10.29 2.32 5.81
C PHE A 210 10.69 3.69 5.26
N ALA A 211 11.18 4.60 6.11
CA ALA A 211 11.70 5.89 5.65
C ALA A 211 12.90 5.74 4.70
N LEU A 212 13.84 4.83 5.01
CA LEU A 212 14.96 4.54 4.13
C LEU A 212 14.51 3.91 2.80
N LEU A 213 13.54 3.01 2.83
CA LEU A 213 13.02 2.38 1.62
C LEU A 213 12.20 3.34 0.75
N LEU A 214 11.37 4.20 1.33
CA LEU A 214 10.50 5.10 0.57
C LEU A 214 11.22 6.40 0.19
N LEU A 215 11.90 7.02 1.16
CA LEU A 215 12.46 8.37 1.05
C LEU A 215 13.98 8.38 0.85
N ASN A 216 14.66 7.24 1.07
CA ASN A 216 16.12 7.15 1.10
C ASN A 216 16.76 8.15 2.08
N ARG A 217 16.10 8.34 3.23
CA ARG A 217 16.60 9.15 4.36
C ARG A 217 16.00 8.69 5.69
N PHE A 218 16.69 8.98 6.79
CA PHE A 218 16.12 8.86 8.12
C PHE A 218 15.06 9.95 8.35
N VAL A 219 14.19 9.70 9.32
CA VAL A 219 13.21 10.69 9.81
C VAL A 219 13.51 11.00 11.26
N ALA A 220 13.35 12.24 11.68
CA ALA A 220 13.46 12.58 13.10
C ALA A 220 12.35 11.86 13.90
N GLU A 221 12.61 11.56 15.17
CA GLU A 221 11.59 11.02 16.09
C GLU A 221 10.39 11.99 16.16
N ASN A 222 10.69 13.28 16.31
CA ASN A 222 9.75 14.39 16.26
C ASN A 222 10.08 15.33 15.08
N PRO A 223 9.57 15.07 13.86
CA PRO A 223 9.75 15.97 12.72
C PRO A 223 9.02 17.33 12.90
N PHE A 224 8.30 17.48 14.00
CA PHE A 224 7.47 18.63 14.36
C PHE A 224 8.06 19.48 15.50
N ASP A 225 9.13 19.01 16.17
CA ASP A 225 9.88 19.77 17.17
C ASP A 225 10.96 20.61 16.48
N ASN A 226 10.60 21.86 16.19
CA ASN A 226 11.51 22.87 15.66
C ASN A 226 11.96 23.79 16.81
N THR A 227 12.91 23.34 17.63
CA THR A 227 13.54 24.14 18.70
C THR A 227 14.84 24.83 18.26
N GLY A 228 15.16 24.87 16.96
CA GLY A 228 16.28 25.64 16.41
C GLY A 228 15.86 27.05 15.95
N GLY A 229 16.19 28.07 16.73
CA GLY A 229 15.62 29.42 16.68
C GLY A 229 15.93 30.32 15.47
N GLY A 230 15.00 31.25 15.24
CA GLY A 230 15.07 32.38 14.32
C GLY A 230 13.64 32.87 14.03
N GLY A 231 13.27 34.04 14.55
CA GLY A 231 11.89 34.52 14.62
C GLY A 231 11.14 34.62 13.28
N LEU A 232 9.80 34.69 13.42
CA LEU A 232 8.71 34.50 12.46
C LEU A 232 8.24 33.05 12.46
N ASP A 233 7.10 32.77 13.08
CA ASP A 233 6.42 31.47 13.16
C ASP A 233 6.10 30.92 11.74
N PRO A 234 6.91 29.97 11.21
CA PRO A 234 6.68 29.31 9.93
C PRO A 234 6.09 27.91 10.16
N GLY A 235 5.77 27.57 11.42
CA GLY A 235 5.46 26.21 11.86
C GLY A 235 4.10 25.75 11.36
N SER A 236 3.12 26.63 11.25
CA SER A 236 1.78 26.29 10.72
C SER A 236 1.78 26.10 9.20
N PHE A 237 2.49 26.96 8.46
CA PHE A 237 2.58 26.90 7.00
C PHE A 237 3.45 25.74 6.49
N ALA A 238 4.57 25.44 7.15
CA ALA A 238 5.41 24.29 6.77
C ALA A 238 4.73 22.95 7.11
N ARG A 239 4.05 22.84 8.25
CA ARG A 239 3.30 21.63 8.66
C ARG A 239 2.16 21.32 7.70
N GLN A 240 1.32 22.30 7.38
CA GLN A 240 0.23 22.10 6.41
C GLN A 240 0.76 21.75 5.02
N SER A 241 1.90 22.31 4.60
CA SER A 241 2.51 22.04 3.29
C SER A 241 3.15 20.66 3.21
N VAL A 242 3.82 20.19 4.27
CA VAL A 242 4.42 18.85 4.31
C VAL A 242 3.37 17.77 4.48
N SER A 243 2.36 17.96 5.34
CA SER A 243 1.23 17.03 5.46
C SER A 243 0.45 16.94 4.16
N LYS A 244 0.28 18.06 3.43
CA LYS A 244 -0.33 18.08 2.10
C LYS A 244 0.54 17.41 1.04
N LEU A 245 1.85 17.64 1.01
CA LEU A 245 2.77 16.99 0.07
C LEU A 245 2.89 15.47 0.32
N LEU A 246 2.92 15.04 1.58
CA LEU A 246 2.90 13.63 1.96
C LEU A 246 1.56 13.00 1.60
N THR A 247 0.44 13.66 1.91
CA THR A 247 -0.92 13.21 1.54
C THR A 247 -1.09 13.11 0.02
N GLU A 248 -0.64 14.10 -0.74
CA GLU A 248 -0.70 14.11 -2.19
C GLU A 248 0.17 13.00 -2.81
N GLN A 249 1.38 12.77 -2.29
CA GLN A 249 2.24 11.68 -2.77
C GLN A 249 1.71 10.29 -2.39
N LEU A 250 1.14 10.13 -1.19
CA LEU A 250 0.51 8.89 -0.74
C LEU A 250 -0.76 8.58 -1.54
N ASN A 251 -1.57 9.59 -1.86
CA ASN A 251 -2.77 9.43 -2.69
C ASN A 251 -2.42 9.18 -4.17
N GLN A 252 -1.32 9.73 -4.67
CA GLN A 252 -0.78 9.39 -6.00
C GLN A 252 -0.24 7.95 -6.05
N LEU A 253 0.37 7.46 -4.97
CA LEU A 253 0.82 6.08 -4.82
C LEU A 253 -0.34 5.08 -4.68
N ALA A 254 -1.44 5.50 -4.07
CA ALA A 254 -2.62 4.70 -3.81
C ALA A 254 -3.57 4.54 -5.01
N GLY A 255 -3.43 5.42 -6.01
CA GLY A 255 -4.43 5.67 -7.05
C GLY A 255 -4.78 4.51 -7.98
N ASN A 256 -4.10 3.35 -7.92
CA ASN A 256 -4.38 2.17 -8.75
C ASN A 256 -3.98 0.84 -8.08
N LEU A 257 -3.95 0.77 -6.75
CA LEU A 257 -3.36 -0.39 -6.04
C LEU A 257 -4.12 -1.71 -6.25
N ILE A 258 -5.44 -1.66 -6.50
CA ILE A 258 -6.30 -2.81 -6.80
C ILE A 258 -7.45 -2.32 -7.71
N GLU A 259 -7.75 -3.04 -8.79
CA GLU A 259 -8.88 -2.71 -9.67
C GLU A 259 -10.21 -2.71 -8.88
N GLY A 260 -10.81 -1.52 -8.70
CA GLY A 260 -12.08 -1.32 -7.98
C GLY A 260 -11.97 -1.01 -6.48
N VAL A 261 -10.77 -0.82 -5.92
CA VAL A 261 -10.57 -0.34 -4.53
C VAL A 261 -9.76 0.96 -4.54
N ASP A 262 -10.34 2.04 -4.03
CA ASP A 262 -9.62 3.30 -3.82
C ASP A 262 -9.10 3.36 -2.39
N ILE A 263 -7.80 3.63 -2.23
CA ILE A 263 -7.17 3.86 -0.94
C ILE A 263 -6.87 5.34 -0.82
N ASN A 264 -7.22 5.94 0.32
CA ASN A 264 -6.97 7.34 0.62
C ASN A 264 -6.18 7.45 1.93
N PHE A 265 -5.14 8.26 1.91
CA PHE A 265 -4.34 8.61 3.07
C PHE A 265 -4.57 10.08 3.37
N GLU A 266 -4.67 10.45 4.63
CA GLU A 266 -4.81 11.84 5.06
C GLU A 266 -4.03 12.05 6.36
N VAL A 267 -3.20 13.09 6.41
CA VAL A 267 -2.55 13.54 7.63
C VAL A 267 -3.20 14.86 8.05
N ALA A 268 -3.87 14.86 9.20
CA ALA A 268 -4.50 16.03 9.77
C ALA A 268 -3.72 16.47 11.02
N SER A 269 -3.18 17.68 10.99
CA SER A 269 -2.56 18.31 12.17
C SER A 269 -3.43 19.45 12.65
N SER A 270 -3.71 19.49 13.95
CA SER A 270 -4.53 20.50 14.60
C SER A 270 -3.85 21.00 15.88
N GLN A 271 -4.28 22.17 16.35
CA GLN A 271 -3.79 22.78 17.58
C GLN A 271 -4.99 22.96 18.52
N ASP A 272 -4.95 22.29 19.66
CA ASP A 272 -5.95 22.44 20.71
C ASP A 272 -5.46 23.45 21.77
N TYR A 273 -6.35 24.36 22.16
CA TYR A 273 -6.14 25.37 23.19
C TYR A 273 -7.15 25.21 24.36
N SER A 274 -7.96 24.15 24.35
CA SER A 274 -9.04 23.89 25.32
C SER A 274 -8.57 23.81 26.78
N THR A 275 -7.29 23.49 27.00
CA THR A 275 -6.66 23.40 28.33
C THR A 275 -5.97 24.70 28.79
N GLY A 276 -6.00 25.77 27.97
CA GLY A 276 -5.32 27.04 28.24
C GLY A 276 -3.83 27.07 27.87
N THR A 277 -3.28 25.94 27.43
CA THR A 277 -1.93 25.80 26.84
C THR A 277 -2.04 25.18 25.45
N ARG A 278 -1.17 25.55 24.51
CA ARG A 278 -1.16 24.96 23.17
C ARG A 278 -0.79 23.48 23.25
N GLN A 279 -1.66 22.61 22.75
CA GLN A 279 -1.41 21.18 22.58
C GLN A 279 -1.49 20.87 21.09
N ASP A 280 -0.36 20.45 20.52
CA ASP A 280 -0.28 20.05 19.12
C ASP A 280 -0.75 18.58 18.99
N ARG A 281 -1.57 18.27 17.99
CA ARG A 281 -2.08 16.91 17.70
C ARG A 281 -1.97 16.61 16.22
N THR A 282 -1.43 15.45 15.87
CA THR A 282 -1.34 14.95 14.50
C THR A 282 -1.96 13.57 14.39
N ASP A 283 -2.96 13.46 13.52
CA ASP A 283 -3.68 12.22 13.22
C ASP A 283 -3.39 11.77 11.79
N PHE A 284 -3.11 10.49 11.61
CA PHE A 284 -2.98 9.83 10.31
C PHE A 284 -4.19 8.93 10.05
N ASN A 285 -4.95 9.28 9.02
CA ASN A 285 -6.15 8.59 8.62
C ASN A 285 -5.87 7.74 7.38
N VAL A 286 -6.23 6.47 7.44
CA VAL A 286 -6.17 5.52 6.32
C VAL A 286 -7.58 5.08 5.99
N GLY A 287 -8.04 5.38 4.77
CA GLY A 287 -9.35 5.00 4.25
C GLY A 287 -9.22 4.00 3.10
N LEU A 288 -9.99 2.93 3.16
CA LEU A 288 -10.14 1.92 2.11
C LEU A 288 -11.58 1.98 1.62
N SER A 289 -11.80 2.25 0.33
CA SER A 289 -13.14 2.27 -0.26
C SER A 289 -13.25 1.33 -1.45
N LYS A 290 -14.37 0.62 -1.54
CA LYS A 290 -14.65 -0.31 -2.66
C LYS A 290 -15.96 0.08 -3.33
N ARG A 291 -15.92 0.21 -4.65
CA ARG A 291 -17.10 0.46 -5.48
C ARG A 291 -17.69 -0.87 -5.94
N LEU A 292 -18.99 -1.02 -5.76
CA LEU A 292 -19.77 -2.22 -6.06
C LEU A 292 -21.02 -1.82 -6.85
N LEU A 293 -21.64 -2.79 -7.52
CA LEU A 293 -22.90 -2.60 -8.26
C LEU A 293 -22.81 -1.50 -9.33
N SER A 294 -21.75 -1.51 -10.15
CA SER A 294 -21.47 -0.47 -11.17
C SER A 294 -21.46 0.94 -10.56
N ASP A 295 -20.63 1.12 -9.53
CA ASP A 295 -20.45 2.37 -8.79
C ASP A 295 -21.68 2.88 -8.04
N ARG A 296 -22.70 2.04 -7.81
CA ARG A 296 -23.91 2.42 -7.08
C ARG A 296 -23.78 2.26 -5.58
N LEU A 297 -22.96 1.32 -5.12
CA LEU A 297 -22.69 1.08 -3.71
C LEU A 297 -21.20 1.35 -3.45
N VAL A 298 -20.90 2.23 -2.50
CA VAL A 298 -19.53 2.51 -2.07
C VAL A 298 -19.43 2.16 -0.59
N VAL A 299 -18.54 1.23 -0.27
CA VAL A 299 -18.26 0.84 1.12
C VAL A 299 -16.89 1.39 1.47
N THR A 300 -16.81 2.19 2.53
CA THR A 300 -15.58 2.82 3.02
C THR A 300 -15.30 2.36 4.44
N VAL A 301 -14.07 1.91 4.69
CA VAL A 301 -13.56 1.55 6.02
C VAL A 301 -12.33 2.40 6.29
N GLY A 302 -12.32 3.10 7.42
CA GLY A 302 -11.25 3.99 7.84
C GLY A 302 -10.67 3.60 9.20
N SER A 303 -9.37 3.84 9.35
CA SER A 303 -8.67 3.79 10.64
C SER A 303 -7.93 5.10 10.85
N ASN A 304 -7.93 5.57 12.10
CA ASN A 304 -7.25 6.79 12.50
C ASN A 304 -6.14 6.39 13.48
N PHE A 305 -4.92 6.86 13.22
CA PHE A 305 -3.74 6.61 14.02
C PHE A 305 -3.25 7.93 14.59
N GLU A 306 -3.21 8.04 15.91
CA GLU A 306 -2.61 9.19 16.58
C GLU A 306 -1.09 9.11 16.45
N LEU A 307 -0.49 10.07 15.76
CA LEU A 307 0.96 10.18 15.61
C LEU A 307 1.58 11.10 16.67
N GLU A 308 0.82 12.06 17.16
CA GLU A 308 1.24 13.07 18.15
C GLU A 308 0.00 13.57 18.91
N GLY A 309 0.07 13.67 20.24
CA GLY A 309 -1.02 14.19 21.07
C GLY A 309 -0.69 14.16 22.57
N PRO A 310 -1.46 14.89 23.41
CA PRO A 310 -1.20 14.97 24.84
C PRO A 310 -1.41 13.60 25.50
N GLN A 311 -0.32 13.02 25.99
CA GLN A 311 -0.29 11.72 26.65
C GLN A 311 -1.13 11.76 27.95
N GLN A 312 -2.34 11.19 27.93
CA GLN A 312 -3.17 11.10 29.14
C GLN A 312 -2.52 10.14 30.15
N THR A 313 -2.16 10.68 31.32
CA THR A 313 -1.61 9.96 32.49
C THR A 313 -2.62 9.07 33.22
N SER A 314 -3.72 8.67 32.58
CA SER A 314 -4.76 7.82 33.20
C SER A 314 -4.69 6.40 32.66
N GLY A 315 -4.25 5.47 33.53
CA GLY A 315 -4.03 4.03 33.32
C GLY A 315 -5.20 3.19 32.75
N LYS A 316 -5.64 3.47 31.53
CA LYS A 316 -6.41 2.54 30.69
C LYS A 316 -5.85 2.61 29.28
N GLY A 317 -5.11 1.57 28.89
CA GLY A 317 -4.46 1.48 27.58
C GLY A 317 -5.41 1.84 26.44
N GLN A 318 -5.18 2.99 25.83
CA GLN A 318 -5.82 3.37 24.57
C GLN A 318 -5.19 2.51 23.48
N LYS A 319 -5.91 1.45 23.13
CA LYS A 319 -5.63 0.64 21.95
C LYS A 319 -5.72 1.55 20.73
N ASN A 320 -4.68 1.60 19.91
CA ASN A 320 -4.76 2.02 18.51
C ASN A 320 -6.03 1.39 17.93
N ASN A 321 -7.05 2.20 17.64
CA ASN A 321 -8.37 1.70 17.27
C ASN A 321 -8.34 1.35 15.78
N VAL A 322 -7.68 0.24 15.47
CA VAL A 322 -7.61 -0.35 14.13
C VAL A 322 -9.05 -0.74 13.76
N ALA A 323 -9.64 -0.03 12.79
CA ALA A 323 -11.01 -0.17 12.25
C ALA A 323 -12.19 0.54 12.98
N GLY A 324 -12.08 1.84 13.25
CA GLY A 324 -13.15 2.64 13.90
C GLY A 324 -14.24 3.21 12.96
N ASN A 325 -13.88 3.57 11.72
CA ASN A 325 -14.73 4.38 10.84
C ASN A 325 -15.31 3.53 9.71
N ILE A 326 -16.63 3.57 9.51
CA ILE A 326 -17.32 2.83 8.44
C ILE A 326 -18.36 3.75 7.81
N ALA A 327 -18.38 3.82 6.48
CA ALA A 327 -19.42 4.49 5.73
C ALA A 327 -19.91 3.63 4.56
N ILE A 328 -21.22 3.62 4.35
CA ILE A 328 -21.88 2.92 3.26
C ILE A 328 -22.75 3.93 2.51
N ASP A 329 -22.40 4.18 1.26
CA ASP A 329 -23.09 5.11 0.37
C ASP A 329 -23.80 4.37 -0.76
N TYR A 330 -25.09 4.62 -0.92
CA TYR A 330 -25.91 4.02 -1.98
C TYR A 330 -26.58 5.07 -2.87
N LYS A 331 -26.23 5.07 -4.16
CA LYS A 331 -26.82 5.96 -5.17
C LYS A 331 -28.21 5.48 -5.59
N LEU A 332 -29.23 6.24 -5.19
CA LEU A 332 -30.62 5.99 -5.58
C LEU A 332 -30.88 6.36 -7.05
N SER A 333 -30.20 7.38 -7.56
CA SER A 333 -30.30 7.78 -8.97
C SER A 333 -29.03 7.46 -9.75
N ARG A 334 -29.16 7.07 -11.03
CA ARG A 334 -28.02 6.84 -11.94
C ARG A 334 -27.08 8.05 -12.05
N SER A 335 -27.62 9.27 -11.91
CA SER A 335 -26.84 10.51 -11.98
C SER A 335 -26.22 10.92 -10.63
N GLY A 336 -26.32 10.12 -9.57
CA GLY A 336 -25.76 10.44 -8.24
C GLY A 336 -26.47 11.57 -7.46
N ARG A 337 -27.52 12.19 -8.02
CA ARG A 337 -28.23 13.33 -7.40
C ARG A 337 -28.95 13.01 -6.11
N TYR A 338 -29.31 11.75 -5.89
CA TYR A 338 -29.94 11.26 -4.66
C TYR A 338 -29.14 10.08 -4.14
N MET A 339 -28.71 10.15 -2.88
CA MET A 339 -27.86 9.14 -2.25
C MET A 339 -28.30 8.93 -0.80
N LEU A 340 -28.25 7.68 -0.33
CA LEU A 340 -28.37 7.34 1.08
C LEU A 340 -26.97 7.06 1.64
N ARG A 341 -26.71 7.55 2.85
CA ARG A 341 -25.46 7.35 3.57
C ARG A 341 -25.76 6.76 4.94
N ALA A 342 -25.16 5.63 5.27
CA ALA A 342 -25.09 5.13 6.64
C ALA A 342 -23.63 5.24 7.09
N TYR A 343 -23.39 5.76 8.29
CA TYR A 343 -22.02 5.90 8.78
C TYR A 343 -21.92 5.67 10.28
N ARG A 344 -20.72 5.23 10.67
CA ARG A 344 -20.22 5.23 12.04
C ARG A 344 -18.84 5.86 11.99
N LYS A 345 -18.65 6.97 12.68
CA LYS A 345 -17.35 7.63 12.81
C LYS A 345 -16.98 7.74 14.29
N ASN A 346 -15.68 7.62 14.56
CA ASN A 346 -15.10 7.69 15.88
C ASN A 346 -14.03 8.79 15.83
N ASP A 347 -14.43 10.01 16.17
CA ASP A 347 -13.59 11.20 16.08
C ASP A 347 -13.19 11.65 17.49
N TYR A 348 -12.06 12.34 17.61
CA TYR A 348 -11.61 12.91 18.86
C TYR A 348 -12.19 14.32 19.04
N GLU A 349 -12.98 14.55 20.10
CA GLU A 349 -13.62 15.83 20.44
C GLU A 349 -12.90 16.54 21.61
N GLY A 350 -11.57 16.43 21.68
CA GLY A 350 -10.73 17.21 22.60
C GLY A 350 -10.36 16.51 23.91
N ALA A 351 -9.53 17.17 24.73
CA ALA A 351 -8.94 16.60 25.95
C ALA A 351 -9.96 16.19 27.03
N ILE A 352 -11.17 16.77 27.00
CA ILE A 352 -12.23 16.54 27.99
C ILE A 352 -13.17 15.42 27.51
N GLU A 353 -13.63 15.48 26.27
CA GLU A 353 -14.64 14.54 25.73
C GLU A 353 -13.99 13.27 25.15
N GLY A 354 -12.73 13.36 24.70
CA GLY A 354 -11.98 12.23 24.18
C GLY A 354 -12.53 11.72 22.85
N TYR A 355 -12.47 10.41 22.62
CA TYR A 355 -13.03 9.80 21.40
C TYR A 355 -14.55 9.62 21.53
N VAL A 356 -15.30 10.20 20.59
CA VAL A 356 -16.76 10.14 20.51
C VAL A 356 -17.18 9.35 19.28
N ILE A 357 -18.02 8.33 19.50
CA ILE A 357 -18.59 7.50 18.44
C ILE A 357 -19.93 8.09 18.01
N GLU A 358 -20.00 8.61 16.79
CA GLU A 358 -21.22 9.08 16.15
C GLU A 358 -21.69 8.04 15.12
N THR A 359 -22.96 7.63 15.18
CA THR A 359 -23.58 6.74 14.19
C THR A 359 -24.86 7.36 13.66
N GLY A 360 -25.00 7.40 12.34
CA GLY A 360 -26.10 8.12 11.69
C GLY A 360 -26.52 7.53 10.34
N LEU A 361 -27.73 7.92 9.94
CA LEU A 361 -28.29 7.68 8.61
C LEU A 361 -28.66 9.03 7.99
N GLY A 362 -28.19 9.27 6.77
CA GLY A 362 -28.39 10.51 6.04
C GLY A 362 -28.93 10.30 4.62
N PHE A 363 -29.63 11.31 4.11
CA PHE A 363 -30.06 11.41 2.72
C PHE A 363 -29.42 12.65 2.09
N ILE A 364 -28.69 12.45 1.00
CA ILE A 364 -27.87 13.47 0.35
C ILE A 364 -28.49 13.81 -1.01
N ILE A 365 -28.65 15.11 -1.28
CA ILE A 365 -29.15 15.65 -2.55
C ILE A 365 -28.09 16.56 -3.16
N SER A 366 -27.53 16.18 -4.31
CA SER A 366 -26.56 16.99 -5.05
C SER A 366 -27.22 17.66 -6.26
N VAL A 367 -27.08 18.99 -6.35
CA VAL A 367 -27.68 19.81 -7.42
C VAL A 367 -26.64 20.74 -8.03
N ASP A 368 -26.32 20.53 -9.31
CA ASP A 368 -25.47 21.45 -10.07
C ASP A 368 -26.28 22.60 -10.66
N PHE A 369 -25.77 23.83 -10.50
CA PHE A 369 -26.37 25.04 -11.07
C PHE A 369 -25.32 26.07 -11.45
N SER A 370 -25.53 26.76 -12.58
CA SER A 370 -24.61 27.80 -13.08
C SER A 370 -25.02 29.21 -12.64
N ARG A 371 -26.29 29.40 -12.25
CA ARG A 371 -26.82 30.66 -11.71
C ARG A 371 -27.86 30.33 -10.64
N TRP A 372 -27.75 30.94 -9.46
CA TRP A 372 -28.68 30.77 -8.34
C TRP A 372 -30.16 31.01 -8.73
N SER A 373 -30.41 31.91 -9.70
CA SER A 373 -31.76 32.18 -10.24
C SER A 373 -32.40 31.01 -11.00
N GLN A 374 -31.64 29.95 -11.34
CA GLN A 374 -32.14 28.76 -12.02
C GLN A 374 -32.74 27.72 -11.06
N LEU A 375 -32.39 27.77 -9.77
CA LEU A 375 -32.94 26.86 -8.75
C LEU A 375 -34.44 27.11 -8.50
N PHE A 376 -34.88 28.36 -8.62
CA PHE A 376 -36.26 28.77 -8.36
C PHE A 376 -37.14 28.88 -9.62
N ASN A 377 -36.55 28.93 -10.82
CA ASN A 377 -37.28 29.11 -12.09
C ASN A 377 -37.67 27.79 -12.79
N ARG A 378 -38.06 26.76 -12.03
CA ARG A 378 -38.53 25.47 -12.57
C ARG A 378 -39.72 25.59 -13.55
N LYS A 379 -40.54 26.65 -13.44
CA LYS A 379 -41.71 26.87 -14.31
C LYS A 379 -41.35 27.27 -15.76
N LYS A 380 -40.31 28.08 -15.98
CA LYS A 380 -39.90 28.50 -17.35
C LYS A 380 -39.29 27.37 -18.19
N ARG A 381 -38.67 26.36 -17.54
CA ARG A 381 -38.08 25.20 -18.24
C ARG A 381 -39.12 24.19 -18.77
N LYS A 382 -40.32 24.12 -18.18
CA LYS A 382 -41.41 23.30 -18.73
C LYS A 382 -42.04 23.99 -19.94
N ALA A 383 -42.36 25.29 -19.82
CA ALA A 383 -42.91 26.08 -20.92
C ALA A 383 -42.01 26.09 -22.17
N ALA A 384 -40.71 26.37 -22.02
CA ALA A 384 -39.77 26.39 -23.14
C ALA A 384 -39.52 25.01 -23.79
N ARG A 385 -39.81 23.91 -23.09
CA ARG A 385 -39.70 22.54 -23.63
C ARG A 385 -40.98 22.11 -24.35
N GLU A 386 -42.13 22.66 -23.96
CA GLU A 386 -43.41 22.47 -24.64
C GLU A 386 -43.48 23.28 -25.93
N GLU A 387 -43.04 24.56 -25.91
CA GLU A 387 -42.95 25.40 -27.12
C GLU A 387 -42.02 24.80 -28.19
N ARG A 388 -40.87 24.23 -27.78
CA ARG A 388 -39.94 23.56 -28.71
C ARG A 388 -40.48 22.25 -29.28
N LYS A 389 -41.40 21.58 -28.58
CA LYS A 389 -42.07 20.38 -29.11
C LYS A 389 -43.14 20.76 -30.14
N GLN A 390 -43.92 21.80 -29.87
CA GLN A 390 -44.92 22.31 -30.81
C GLN A 390 -44.27 22.84 -32.09
N ALA A 391 -43.19 23.64 -31.99
CA ALA A 391 -42.47 24.12 -33.18
C ALA A 391 -41.87 22.98 -34.04
N ALA A 392 -41.42 21.89 -33.41
CA ALA A 392 -40.91 20.73 -34.13
C ALA A 392 -42.00 19.86 -34.78
N GLU A 393 -43.23 19.90 -34.27
CA GLU A 393 -44.40 19.29 -34.91
C GLU A 393 -44.90 20.13 -36.08
N ASP A 394 -44.91 21.46 -35.96
CA ASP A 394 -45.30 22.38 -37.04
C ASP A 394 -44.34 22.32 -38.23
N ASP A 395 -43.02 22.22 -37.99
CA ASP A 395 -42.04 22.07 -39.07
C ASP A 395 -42.17 20.72 -39.78
N LYS A 396 -42.50 19.64 -39.06
CA LYS A 396 -42.79 18.35 -39.67
C LYS A 396 -44.04 18.40 -40.56
N GLN A 397 -45.08 19.12 -40.15
CA GLN A 397 -46.29 19.28 -40.97
C GLN A 397 -46.04 20.13 -42.22
N LYS A 398 -45.19 21.17 -42.14
CA LYS A 398 -44.80 21.97 -43.30
C LYS A 398 -43.98 21.19 -44.32
N ILE A 399 -43.06 20.33 -43.84
CA ILE A 399 -42.27 19.46 -44.72
C ILE A 399 -43.19 18.45 -45.42
N ASP A 400 -44.13 17.83 -44.71
CA ASP A 400 -45.07 16.86 -45.29
C ASP A 400 -46.02 17.49 -46.33
N ASN A 401 -46.44 18.75 -46.12
CA ASN A 401 -47.22 19.49 -47.12
C ASN A 401 -46.39 19.90 -48.35
N SER A 402 -45.12 20.30 -48.17
CA SER A 402 -44.24 20.66 -49.29
C SER A 402 -43.90 19.49 -50.22
N VAL A 403 -43.83 18.27 -49.67
CA VAL A 403 -43.59 17.03 -50.43
C VAL A 403 -44.84 16.60 -51.21
N LYS A 404 -46.05 16.90 -50.70
CA LYS A 404 -47.30 16.67 -51.43
C LYS A 404 -47.51 17.64 -52.59
N GLU A 405 -47.08 18.90 -52.47
CA GLU A 405 -47.19 19.88 -53.56
C GLU A 405 -46.18 19.63 -54.68
N SER A 406 -44.96 19.18 -54.36
CA SER A 406 -43.92 18.88 -55.37
C SER A 406 -44.09 17.51 -56.07
N GLY A 407 -44.96 16.63 -55.56
CA GLY A 407 -45.32 15.37 -56.21
C GLY A 407 -46.33 15.50 -57.36
N ASN A 408 -46.94 16.68 -57.56
CA ASN A 408 -48.01 16.88 -58.55
C ASN A 408 -47.55 17.52 -59.88
N GLU A 409 -46.25 17.80 -60.06
CA GLU A 409 -45.71 18.46 -61.26
C GLU A 409 -44.96 17.55 -62.25
N ILE A 410 -44.96 16.22 -62.05
CA ILE A 410 -44.38 15.28 -63.03
C ILE A 410 -45.36 14.15 -63.34
N SER A 411 -46.29 14.42 -64.25
CA SER A 411 -47.03 13.43 -65.06
C SER A 411 -47.64 14.14 -66.27
N LEU A 412 -46.87 14.21 -67.36
CA LEU A 412 -47.35 14.31 -68.74
C LEU A 412 -46.86 13.07 -69.49
#